data_AF-A0A923WLS0-F1
#
_entry.id   AF-A0A923WLS0-F1
#
_cell.length_a   1.000
_cell.length_b   1.000
_cell.length_c   1.000
_cell.angle_alpha   90.00
_cell.angle_beta   90.00
_cell.angle_gamma   90.00
#
_symmetry.space_group_name_H-M   'P 1'
#
loop_
_entity.id
_entity.type
_entity.pdbx_description
1 polymer ?
#
loop_
_entity_poly.entity_id
_entity_poly.type
_entity_poly.pdbx_seq_one_letter_code
_entity_poly.pdbx_strand_id
1 'polypeptide(L)'
;MIETRSVELPTGRLDLAIDDSAFPLDNLLGFAARANNKRGFLFLSKVLGKHWPVKPSVMRAIHEHMAADVPFAAGPVVFIAMAETAVGLGQGVFEAWMRANPGRQALFLHTTRYRVGEVPMIEFEEAHSHAPRQFLHLPPDPHRLALLQSAGTLVLVDDEASTGNTFLNLSNALRELNPGLERVHLATITNFMGANATAVLSERFGLAVTAASPVTGEFTFTAGELAKEGPPAQRFDPEADRSASAAFGRFGLDGPLSVPAGLVNALAAGIKAGERVLVLGTGEFMHASYLLGAALEHQGVDVAVQSTTRSPILKWGAVSSALAFLDNYGEGVTNFLYNVSPGQYEHVFICHETAPNPALHQLAEVFSARLFHFISETHVEEV
;
A
#
# COMPACT_ATOMS: atom_id res chain seq x y z
N MET A 1 -8.01 -27.55 6.14
CA MET A 1 -6.90 -28.48 5.83
C MET A 1 -5.69 -27.61 5.61
N ILE A 2 -4.57 -27.92 6.24
CA ILE A 2 -3.34 -27.12 6.07
C ILE A 2 -2.82 -27.35 4.64
N GLU A 3 -2.73 -26.29 3.83
CA GLU A 3 -2.09 -26.34 2.52
C GLU A 3 -0.60 -26.05 2.70
N THR A 4 0.27 -26.98 2.31
CA THR A 4 1.73 -26.78 2.34
C THR A 4 2.26 -26.48 0.95
N ARG A 5 3.17 -25.49 0.84
CA ARG A 5 3.78 -25.12 -0.44
C ARG A 5 5.28 -24.88 -0.29
N SER A 6 6.07 -25.51 -1.15
CA SER A 6 7.51 -25.27 -1.25
C SER A 6 7.83 -24.60 -2.58
N VAL A 7 8.63 -23.54 -2.52
CA VAL A 7 9.05 -22.75 -3.68
C VAL A 7 10.56 -22.63 -3.69
N GLU A 8 11.19 -23.17 -4.74
CA GLU A 8 12.63 -23.02 -4.96
C GLU A 8 12.89 -21.70 -5.70
N LEU A 9 13.54 -20.74 -5.06
CA LEU A 9 13.93 -19.44 -5.62
C LEU A 9 15.43 -19.45 -5.98
N PRO A 10 15.90 -18.55 -6.86
CA PRO A 10 17.33 -18.36 -7.12
C PRO A 10 18.12 -17.95 -5.87
N THR A 11 17.43 -17.49 -4.83
CA THR A 11 17.97 -16.93 -3.60
C THR A 11 17.88 -17.88 -2.41
N GLY A 12 17.27 -19.06 -2.58
CA GLY A 12 17.00 -20.00 -1.50
C GLY A 12 15.65 -20.68 -1.66
N ARG A 13 15.18 -21.33 -0.60
CA ARG A 13 13.94 -22.09 -0.59
C ARG A 13 12.96 -21.49 0.41
N LEU A 14 11.71 -21.35 0.00
CA LEU A 14 10.61 -20.87 0.82
C LEU A 14 9.58 -21.98 1.02
N ASP A 15 9.35 -22.36 2.28
CA ASP A 15 8.36 -23.35 2.67
C ASP A 15 7.24 -22.64 3.44
N LEU A 16 5.99 -22.86 3.04
CA LEU A 16 4.79 -22.29 3.64
C LEU A 16 3.87 -23.39 4.16
N ALA A 17 3.23 -23.12 5.29
CA ALA A 17 2.06 -23.84 5.76
C ALA A 17 0.91 -22.82 5.91
N ILE A 18 -0.16 -23.01 5.15
CA ILE A 18 -1.34 -22.15 5.16
C ILE A 18 -2.40 -22.80 6.04
N ASP A 19 -2.81 -22.09 7.08
CA ASP A 19 -3.81 -22.54 8.05
C ASP A 19 -5.22 -22.35 7.49
N ASP A 20 -5.49 -21.15 6.97
CA ASP A 20 -6.78 -20.78 6.38
C ASP A 20 -6.61 -19.71 5.29
N SER A 21 -7.53 -19.71 4.32
CA SER A 21 -7.54 -18.75 3.23
C SER A 21 -8.95 -18.49 2.72
N ALA A 22 -9.42 -17.24 2.83
CA ALA A 22 -10.74 -16.79 2.37
C ALA A 22 -10.87 -16.79 0.84
N PHE A 23 -9.75 -16.79 0.12
CA PHE A 23 -9.68 -16.84 -1.34
C PHE A 23 -8.63 -17.87 -1.79
N PRO A 24 -8.66 -18.35 -3.05
CA PRO A 24 -7.58 -19.19 -3.56
C PRO A 24 -6.22 -18.48 -3.44
N LEU A 25 -5.23 -19.15 -2.85
CA LEU A 25 -3.91 -18.56 -2.56
C LEU A 25 -3.26 -17.95 -3.80
N ASP A 26 -3.31 -18.65 -4.94
CA ASP A 26 -2.75 -18.20 -6.21
C ASP A 26 -3.43 -16.95 -6.80
N ASN A 27 -4.65 -16.61 -6.35
CA ASN A 27 -5.33 -15.37 -6.73
C ASN A 27 -4.84 -14.19 -5.88
N LEU A 28 -4.39 -14.43 -4.64
CA LEU A 28 -3.95 -13.38 -3.72
C LEU A 28 -2.47 -13.09 -3.85
N LEU A 29 -1.64 -14.13 -4.02
CA LEU A 29 -0.19 -13.98 -4.01
C LEU A 29 0.52 -14.85 -5.05
N GLY A 30 1.69 -14.38 -5.44
CA GLY A 30 2.73 -15.15 -6.11
C GLY A 30 4.05 -15.01 -5.35
N PHE A 31 5.10 -15.61 -5.90
CA PHE A 31 6.43 -15.61 -5.28
C PHE A 31 7.42 -14.95 -6.21
N ALA A 32 8.23 -14.06 -5.67
CA ALA A 32 9.30 -13.40 -6.37
C ALA A 32 10.58 -13.42 -5.52
N ALA A 33 11.71 -13.11 -6.14
CA ALA A 33 13.01 -13.08 -5.48
C ALA A 33 13.52 -11.65 -5.35
N ARG A 34 14.27 -11.37 -4.29
CA ARG A 34 14.96 -10.09 -4.06
C ARG A 34 16.47 -10.33 -4.04
N ALA A 35 17.25 -9.38 -4.54
CA ALA A 35 18.70 -9.40 -4.41
C ALA A 35 19.13 -8.99 -2.98
N ASN A 36 18.69 -9.74 -1.96
CA ASN A 36 18.97 -9.47 -0.56
C ASN A 36 19.26 -10.79 0.18
N ASN A 37 20.39 -10.85 0.89
CA ASN A 37 20.85 -12.06 1.56
C ASN A 37 20.05 -12.43 2.83
N LYS A 38 19.39 -11.46 3.48
CA LYS A 38 18.56 -11.69 4.67
C LYS A 38 17.10 -11.97 4.35
N ARG A 39 16.58 -11.41 3.25
CA ARG A 39 15.19 -11.58 2.79
C ARG A 39 15.16 -11.72 1.27
N GLY A 40 15.69 -12.85 0.79
CA GLY A 40 15.85 -13.16 -0.64
C GLY A 40 14.54 -13.47 -1.37
N PHE A 41 13.39 -13.40 -0.70
CA PHE A 41 12.07 -13.70 -1.25
C PHE A 41 11.13 -12.50 -1.11
N LEU A 42 10.00 -12.57 -1.82
CA LEU A 42 8.89 -11.64 -1.74
C LEU A 42 7.59 -12.41 -2.00
N PHE A 43 6.62 -12.25 -1.09
CA PHE A 43 5.22 -12.55 -1.40
C PHE A 43 4.68 -11.41 -2.27
N LEU A 44 4.52 -11.68 -3.56
CA LEU A 44 4.03 -10.69 -4.51
C LEU A 44 2.51 -10.69 -4.48
N SER A 45 1.91 -9.69 -3.85
CA SER A 45 0.45 -9.54 -3.86
C SER A 45 -0.08 -9.26 -5.28
N LYS A 46 -1.09 -10.03 -5.69
CA LYS A 46 -1.82 -9.90 -6.94
C LYS A 46 -3.13 -9.10 -6.78
N VAL A 47 -3.34 -8.50 -5.61
CA VAL A 47 -4.56 -7.76 -5.27
C VAL A 47 -4.31 -6.33 -4.78
N LEU A 48 -3.06 -5.93 -4.56
CA LEU A 48 -2.72 -4.57 -4.11
C LEU A 48 -2.70 -3.51 -5.21
N GLY A 49 -2.43 -3.89 -6.47
CA GLY A 49 -2.11 -2.90 -7.51
C GLY A 49 -0.73 -2.26 -7.33
N LYS A 50 0.27 -3.00 -6.82
CA LYS A 50 1.65 -2.50 -6.64
C LYS A 50 2.63 -3.14 -7.61
N HIS A 51 2.86 -4.44 -7.48
CA HIS A 51 3.80 -5.19 -8.34
C HIS A 51 3.09 -6.01 -9.43
N TRP A 52 1.76 -5.93 -9.47
CA TRP A 52 0.90 -6.67 -10.38
C TRP A 52 -0.25 -5.75 -10.83
N PRO A 53 -0.62 -5.72 -12.13
CA PRO A 53 -1.83 -5.02 -12.58
C PRO A 53 -3.09 -5.71 -12.07
N VAL A 54 -3.98 -4.98 -11.40
CA VAL A 54 -5.18 -5.53 -10.76
C VAL A 54 -6.43 -4.85 -11.26
N LYS A 55 -7.52 -5.61 -11.46
CA LYS A 55 -8.84 -5.03 -11.73
C LYS A 55 -9.35 -4.30 -10.48
N PRO A 56 -9.89 -3.07 -10.59
CA PRO A 56 -10.43 -2.34 -9.44
C PRO A 56 -11.47 -3.12 -8.64
N SER A 57 -12.32 -3.91 -9.30
CA SER A 57 -13.29 -4.79 -8.64
C SER A 57 -12.65 -5.83 -7.71
N VAL A 58 -11.48 -6.37 -8.07
CA VAL A 58 -10.72 -7.31 -7.24
C VAL A 58 -10.13 -6.59 -6.02
N MET A 59 -9.56 -5.40 -6.21
CA MET A 59 -9.07 -4.58 -5.09
C MET A 59 -10.21 -4.24 -4.13
N ARG A 60 -11.37 -3.81 -4.67
CA ARG A 60 -12.58 -3.49 -3.90
C ARG A 60 -13.04 -4.67 -3.03
N ALA A 61 -13.05 -5.88 -3.58
CA ALA A 61 -13.46 -7.07 -2.83
C ALA A 61 -12.54 -7.34 -1.61
N ILE A 62 -11.23 -7.12 -1.75
CA ILE A 62 -10.28 -7.23 -0.63
C ILE A 62 -10.50 -6.13 0.40
N HIS A 63 -10.70 -4.88 -0.06
CA HIS A 63 -11.00 -3.75 0.82
C HIS A 63 -12.26 -4.01 1.67
N GLU A 64 -13.33 -4.49 1.04
CA GLU A 64 -14.61 -4.79 1.70
C GLU A 64 -14.51 -5.97 2.65
N HIS A 65 -13.77 -7.02 2.28
CA HIS A 65 -13.53 -8.17 3.15
C HIS A 65 -12.78 -7.75 4.43
N MET A 66 -11.64 -7.06 4.28
CA MET A 66 -10.85 -6.61 5.42
C MET A 66 -11.60 -5.57 6.28
N ALA A 67 -12.41 -4.71 5.67
CA ALA A 67 -13.24 -3.76 6.40
C ALA A 67 -14.33 -4.45 7.24
N ALA A 68 -14.88 -5.57 6.77
CA ALA A 68 -15.91 -6.32 7.49
C ALA A 68 -15.38 -7.00 8.76
N ASP A 69 -14.09 -7.34 8.80
CA ASP A 69 -13.44 -7.97 9.95
C ASP A 69 -13.05 -6.98 11.06
N VAL A 70 -13.14 -5.67 10.80
CA VAL A 70 -12.86 -4.64 11.81
C VAL A 70 -13.89 -4.74 12.94
N PRO A 71 -13.47 -5.02 14.19
CA PRO A 71 -14.41 -5.20 15.29
C PRO A 71 -15.19 -3.92 15.58
N PHE A 72 -16.42 -4.08 16.05
CA PHE A 72 -17.21 -2.96 16.53
C PHE A 72 -16.47 -2.19 17.65
N ALA A 73 -16.48 -0.86 17.54
CA ALA A 73 -15.99 0.08 18.55
C ALA A 73 -17.13 1.03 18.94
N ALA A 74 -17.20 1.59 20.13
CA ALA A 74 -18.24 2.57 20.45
C ALA A 74 -17.87 4.00 20.00
N GLY A 75 -16.59 4.36 20.12
CA GLY A 75 -16.06 5.68 19.78
C GLY A 75 -15.39 5.78 18.41
N PRO A 76 -14.62 6.85 18.18
CA PRO A 76 -13.85 7.05 16.96
C PRO A 76 -12.90 5.89 16.66
N VAL A 77 -12.76 5.56 15.37
CA VAL A 77 -11.83 4.54 14.87
C VAL A 77 -10.76 5.21 14.01
N VAL A 78 -9.50 5.00 14.34
CA VAL A 78 -8.36 5.51 13.54
C VAL A 78 -7.80 4.37 12.71
N PHE A 79 -7.66 4.58 11.40
CA PHE A 79 -7.00 3.68 10.46
C PHE A 79 -5.63 4.25 10.11
N ILE A 80 -4.57 3.44 10.21
CA ILE A 80 -3.22 3.83 9.80
C ILE A 80 -2.67 2.77 8.85
N ALA A 81 -2.39 3.17 7.62
CA ALA A 81 -1.76 2.31 6.62
C ALA A 81 -0.23 2.42 6.66
N MET A 82 0.45 1.29 6.49
CA MET A 82 1.91 1.24 6.39
C MET A 82 2.38 1.58 4.97
N ALA A 83 3.25 2.58 4.84
CA ALA A 83 3.97 2.85 3.60
C ALA A 83 5.03 1.78 3.32
N GLU A 84 5.31 1.46 2.06
CA GLU A 84 4.76 2.08 0.84
C GLU A 84 3.60 1.26 0.25
N THR A 85 3.61 -0.07 0.43
CA THR A 85 2.76 -1.04 -0.27
C THR A 85 1.29 -0.96 0.15
N ALA A 86 1.02 -0.66 1.41
CA ALA A 86 -0.32 -0.72 1.96
C ALA A 86 -1.05 0.63 2.01
N VAL A 87 -0.46 1.74 1.54
CA VAL A 87 -1.11 3.07 1.55
C VAL A 87 -2.47 3.01 0.86
N GLY A 88 -2.52 2.53 -0.39
CA GLY A 88 -3.78 2.39 -1.13
C GLY A 88 -4.72 1.35 -0.53
N LEU A 89 -4.17 0.24 -0.01
CA LEU A 89 -4.95 -0.80 0.67
C LEU A 89 -5.69 -0.23 1.88
N GLY A 90 -4.96 0.44 2.79
CA GLY A 90 -5.53 0.98 4.01
C GLY A 90 -6.54 2.08 3.76
N GLN A 91 -6.32 2.92 2.74
CA GLN A 91 -7.32 3.91 2.37
C GLN A 91 -8.59 3.25 1.80
N GLY A 92 -8.43 2.24 0.95
CA GLY A 92 -9.54 1.44 0.43
C GLY A 92 -10.34 0.73 1.53
N VAL A 93 -9.66 0.14 2.51
CA VAL A 93 -10.28 -0.50 3.69
C VAL A 93 -11.03 0.52 4.54
N PHE A 94 -10.44 1.69 4.81
CA PHE A 94 -11.09 2.79 5.52
C PHE A 94 -12.37 3.24 4.82
N GLU A 95 -12.32 3.48 3.51
CA GLU A 95 -13.48 3.91 2.74
C GLU A 95 -14.57 2.82 2.66
N ALA A 96 -14.18 1.54 2.55
CA ALA A 96 -15.11 0.42 2.63
C ALA A 96 -15.77 0.32 4.01
N TRP A 97 -14.99 0.51 5.08
CA TRP A 97 -15.50 0.52 6.44
C TRP A 97 -16.49 1.67 6.67
N MET A 98 -16.17 2.88 6.21
CA MET A 98 -17.09 4.02 6.31
C MET A 98 -18.42 3.78 5.58
N ARG A 99 -18.38 3.18 4.37
CA ARG A 99 -19.60 2.81 3.64
C ARG A 99 -20.48 1.84 4.43
N ALA A 100 -19.86 0.86 5.10
CA ALA A 100 -20.57 -0.11 5.93
C ALA A 100 -21.03 0.45 7.29
N ASN A 101 -20.45 1.56 7.73
CA ASN A 101 -20.64 2.15 9.07
C ASN A 101 -21.05 3.64 8.97
N PRO A 102 -22.21 3.96 8.36
CA PRO A 102 -22.61 5.34 8.12
C PRO A 102 -22.82 6.13 9.43
N GLY A 103 -22.38 7.39 9.46
CA GLY A 103 -22.52 8.29 10.60
C GLY A 103 -21.50 8.06 11.72
N ARG A 104 -20.53 7.16 11.53
CA ARG A 104 -19.50 6.84 12.50
C ARG A 104 -18.28 7.72 12.31
N GLN A 105 -17.67 8.14 13.41
CA GLN A 105 -16.46 8.94 13.38
C GLN A 105 -15.25 8.05 13.09
N ALA A 106 -14.47 8.41 12.08
CA ALA A 106 -13.23 7.74 11.78
C ALA A 106 -12.22 8.70 11.17
N LEU A 107 -10.95 8.33 11.28
CA LEU A 107 -9.81 9.07 10.72
C LEU A 107 -8.92 8.07 10.00
N PHE A 108 -8.51 8.40 8.79
CA PHE A 108 -7.47 7.70 8.05
C PHE A 108 -6.20 8.51 8.01
N LEU A 109 -5.09 7.86 8.35
CA LEU A 109 -3.73 8.34 8.15
C LEU A 109 -2.94 7.25 7.43
N HIS A 110 -1.80 7.63 6.87
CA HIS A 110 -0.80 6.64 6.47
C HIS A 110 0.58 7.12 6.86
N THR A 111 1.46 6.16 7.11
CA THR A 111 2.87 6.46 7.28
C THR A 111 3.47 6.80 5.92
N THR A 112 4.63 7.43 5.91
CA THR A 112 5.30 7.84 4.66
C THR A 112 6.80 7.86 4.86
N ARG A 113 7.53 7.75 3.76
CA ARG A 113 8.99 7.96 3.70
C ARG A 113 9.37 9.41 3.44
N TYR A 114 8.39 10.27 3.13
CA TYR A 114 8.60 11.67 2.80
C TYR A 114 8.26 12.55 3.99
N ARG A 115 9.13 13.50 4.33
CA ARG A 115 8.72 14.62 5.17
C ARG A 115 7.85 15.57 4.36
N VAL A 116 6.75 16.02 4.96
CA VAL A 116 5.80 16.93 4.30
C VAL A 116 5.48 18.09 5.23
N GLY A 117 5.87 19.30 4.81
CA GLY A 117 5.69 20.52 5.59
C GLY A 117 6.43 20.49 6.94
N GLU A 118 6.14 21.50 7.77
CA GLU A 118 6.72 21.66 9.10
C GLU A 118 5.69 21.31 10.18
N VAL A 119 5.17 20.07 10.17
CA VAL A 119 4.23 19.59 11.19
C VAL A 119 4.88 18.60 12.15
N PRO A 120 4.44 18.52 13.42
CA PRO A 120 4.88 17.46 14.32
C PRO A 120 4.64 16.08 13.71
N MET A 121 5.56 15.15 13.94
CA MET A 121 5.47 13.81 13.41
C MET A 121 6.02 12.80 14.41
N ILE A 122 5.51 11.57 14.31
CA ILE A 122 6.05 10.40 14.98
C ILE A 122 7.05 9.76 14.02
N GLU A 123 8.27 9.53 14.50
CA GLU A 123 9.29 8.79 13.79
C GLU A 123 9.42 7.39 14.41
N PHE A 124 9.41 6.35 13.59
CA PHE A 124 9.60 4.98 14.07
C PHE A 124 10.33 4.09 13.05
N GLU A 125 10.90 2.99 13.54
CA GLU A 125 11.65 2.03 12.73
C GLU A 125 10.77 0.87 12.24
N GLU A 126 10.86 0.58 10.94
CA GLU A 126 10.27 -0.59 10.30
C GLU A 126 11.23 -1.79 10.41
N ALA A 127 10.86 -2.80 11.22
CA ALA A 127 11.75 -3.87 11.71
C ALA A 127 12.38 -4.79 10.64
N HIS A 128 11.97 -4.72 9.37
CA HIS A 128 12.45 -5.61 8.30
C HIS A 128 13.06 -4.88 7.10
N SER A 129 13.27 -3.58 7.23
CA SER A 129 13.95 -2.77 6.23
C SER A 129 15.35 -2.41 6.77
N HIS A 130 16.36 -2.27 5.92
CA HIS A 130 17.73 -1.92 6.32
C HIS A 130 17.87 -0.43 6.75
N ALA A 131 16.85 0.09 7.45
CA ALA A 131 16.58 1.48 7.86
C ALA A 131 16.24 2.46 6.72
N PRO A 132 14.93 2.70 6.52
CA PRO A 132 14.38 4.04 6.35
C PRO A 132 13.43 4.33 7.54
N ARG A 133 13.65 5.46 8.18
CA ARG A 133 12.70 6.04 9.13
C ARG A 133 11.35 6.18 8.44
N GLN A 134 10.28 5.71 9.08
CA GLN A 134 8.92 6.03 8.64
C GLN A 134 8.38 7.17 9.49
N PHE A 135 7.63 8.05 8.84
CA PHE A 135 7.01 9.20 9.47
C PHE A 135 5.50 9.03 9.48
N LEU A 136 4.88 9.33 10.61
CA LEU A 136 3.45 9.57 10.72
C LEU A 136 3.26 11.04 11.11
N HIS A 137 2.78 11.86 10.18
CA HIS A 137 2.55 13.28 10.43
C HIS A 137 1.29 13.43 11.30
N LEU A 138 1.38 14.27 12.34
CA LEU A 138 0.21 14.60 13.14
C LEU A 138 -0.69 15.55 12.34
N PRO A 139 -2.02 15.34 12.34
CA PRO A 139 -2.93 16.25 11.66
C PRO A 139 -2.77 17.68 12.19
N PRO A 140 -2.51 18.68 11.34
CA PRO A 140 -2.52 20.08 11.76
C PRO A 140 -3.93 20.60 12.02
N ASP A 141 -4.95 19.95 11.44
CA ASP A 141 -6.35 20.24 11.70
C ASP A 141 -6.75 19.79 13.12
N PRO A 142 -7.30 20.69 13.96
CA PRO A 142 -7.64 20.37 15.35
C PRO A 142 -8.71 19.27 15.49
N HIS A 143 -9.65 19.14 14.55
CA HIS A 143 -10.69 18.11 14.62
C HIS A 143 -10.08 16.73 14.40
N ARG A 144 -9.25 16.59 13.36
CA ARG A 144 -8.54 15.34 13.05
C ARG A 144 -7.53 14.96 14.13
N LEU A 145 -6.83 15.93 14.71
CA LEU A 145 -5.95 15.69 15.84
C LEU A 145 -6.73 15.17 17.06
N ALA A 146 -7.90 15.75 17.35
CA ALA A 146 -8.76 15.29 18.43
C ALA A 146 -9.28 13.85 18.18
N LEU A 147 -9.63 13.49 16.94
CA LEU A 147 -9.98 12.10 16.59
C LEU A 147 -8.82 11.14 16.88
N LEU A 148 -7.59 11.50 16.48
CA LEU A 148 -6.39 10.69 16.75
C LEU A 148 -6.14 10.50 18.26
N GLN A 149 -6.30 11.57 19.04
CA GLN A 149 -6.06 11.60 20.49
C GLN A 149 -7.17 10.96 21.34
N SER A 150 -8.36 10.77 20.79
CA SER A 150 -9.54 10.25 21.53
C SER A 150 -10.03 8.89 21.06
N ALA A 151 -9.45 8.33 19.99
CA ALA A 151 -9.85 7.03 19.49
C ALA A 151 -9.53 5.91 20.49
N GLY A 152 -10.57 5.14 20.86
CA GLY A 152 -10.39 3.92 21.65
C GLY A 152 -9.93 2.72 20.81
N THR A 153 -10.04 2.80 19.48
CA THR A 153 -9.67 1.72 18.56
C THR A 153 -8.77 2.23 17.44
N LEU A 154 -7.64 1.55 17.27
CA LEU A 154 -6.68 1.75 16.20
C LEU A 154 -6.71 0.53 15.26
N VAL A 155 -6.87 0.75 13.97
CA VAL A 155 -6.77 -0.24 12.91
C VAL A 155 -5.46 0.00 12.16
N LEU A 156 -4.54 -0.95 12.21
CA LEU A 156 -3.27 -0.89 11.50
C LEU A 156 -3.34 -1.78 10.27
N VAL A 157 -3.08 -1.20 9.10
CA VAL A 157 -3.22 -1.89 7.81
C VAL A 157 -1.87 -2.06 7.14
N ASP A 158 -1.53 -3.30 6.79
CA ASP A 158 -0.34 -3.63 5.98
C ASP A 158 -0.68 -4.72 4.96
N ASP A 159 0.20 -5.02 4.00
CA ASP A 159 -0.03 -6.15 3.10
C ASP A 159 0.34 -7.50 3.73
N GLU A 160 1.40 -7.54 4.55
CA GLU A 160 1.93 -8.77 5.15
C GLU A 160 2.31 -8.56 6.62
N ALA A 161 1.86 -9.45 7.51
CA ALA A 161 2.40 -9.58 8.86
C ALA A 161 3.34 -10.80 8.97
N SER A 162 4.62 -10.59 9.27
CA SER A 162 5.61 -11.66 9.50
C SER A 162 6.00 -11.82 10.97
N THR A 163 6.38 -10.74 11.65
CA THR A 163 6.69 -10.77 13.10
C THR A 163 5.79 -9.86 13.93
N GLY A 164 5.04 -8.96 13.30
CA GLY A 164 4.22 -7.94 13.98
C GLY A 164 4.99 -6.85 14.73
N ASN A 165 6.33 -6.80 14.64
CA ASN A 165 7.15 -5.79 15.32
C ASN A 165 6.82 -4.36 14.85
N THR A 166 6.62 -4.15 13.54
CA THR A 166 6.27 -2.84 12.99
C THR A 166 4.98 -2.30 13.61
N PHE A 167 3.95 -3.13 13.71
CA PHE A 167 2.68 -2.75 14.35
C PHE A 167 2.83 -2.43 15.84
N LEU A 168 3.66 -3.20 16.56
CA LEU A 168 3.94 -2.96 17.98
C LEU A 168 4.64 -1.61 18.18
N ASN A 169 5.68 -1.33 17.38
CA ASN A 169 6.44 -0.09 17.46
C ASN A 169 5.55 1.14 17.22
N LEU A 170 4.73 1.10 16.17
CA LEU A 170 3.79 2.17 15.86
C LEU A 170 2.72 2.33 16.96
N SER A 171 2.18 1.22 17.47
CA SER A 171 1.20 1.24 18.57
C SER A 171 1.79 1.88 19.82
N ASN A 172 3.03 1.55 20.19
CA ASN A 172 3.69 2.13 21.35
C ASN A 172 3.91 3.63 21.18
N ALA A 173 4.39 4.07 20.01
CA ALA A 173 4.58 5.49 19.73
C ALA A 173 3.26 6.28 19.77
N LEU A 174 2.16 5.69 19.27
CA LEU A 174 0.84 6.32 19.32
C LEU A 174 0.24 6.37 20.72
N ARG A 175 0.58 5.43 21.60
CA ARG A 175 0.11 5.44 22.99
C ARG A 175 0.70 6.57 23.83
N GLU A 176 1.85 7.11 23.42
CA GLU A 176 2.39 8.34 24.03
C GLU A 176 1.49 9.54 23.72
N LEU A 177 0.91 9.59 22.52
CA LEU A 177 -0.02 10.63 22.08
C LEU A 177 -1.45 10.40 22.58
N ASN A 178 -1.88 9.14 22.64
CA ASN A 178 -3.21 8.73 23.07
C ASN A 178 -3.11 7.60 24.13
N PRO A 179 -2.94 7.95 25.42
CA PRO A 179 -2.93 6.97 26.50
C PRO A 179 -4.27 6.24 26.70
N GLY A 180 -5.36 6.75 26.11
CA GLY A 180 -6.70 6.19 26.19
C GLY A 180 -6.98 5.09 25.16
N LEU A 181 -5.99 4.68 24.35
CA LEU A 181 -6.14 3.62 23.37
C LEU A 181 -6.46 2.28 24.05
N GLU A 182 -7.64 1.72 23.77
CA GLU A 182 -8.12 0.48 24.39
C GLU A 182 -7.81 -0.77 23.56
N ARG A 183 -7.83 -0.64 22.23
CA ARG A 183 -7.71 -1.76 21.29
C ARG A 183 -6.89 -1.42 20.05
N VAL A 184 -6.13 -2.40 19.58
CA VAL A 184 -5.55 -2.44 18.24
C VAL A 184 -6.17 -3.59 17.42
N HIS A 185 -6.45 -3.33 16.15
CA HIS A 185 -6.82 -4.34 15.16
C HIS A 185 -5.78 -4.35 14.05
N LEU A 186 -5.16 -5.50 13.78
CA LEU A 186 -4.23 -5.70 12.68
C LEU A 186 -5.01 -6.24 11.48
N ALA A 187 -5.05 -5.47 10.40
CA ALA A 187 -5.70 -5.87 9.16
C ALA A 187 -4.62 -6.06 8.09
N THR A 188 -4.34 -7.30 7.70
CA THR A 188 -3.36 -7.60 6.64
C THR A 188 -3.93 -8.53 5.58
N ILE A 189 -3.38 -8.50 4.35
CA ILE A 189 -3.78 -9.50 3.34
C ILE A 189 -3.28 -10.88 3.76
N THR A 190 -2.04 -10.96 4.23
CA THR A 190 -1.46 -12.19 4.75
C THR A 190 -0.97 -12.00 6.18
N ASN A 191 -1.27 -12.97 7.05
CA ASN A 191 -0.66 -13.09 8.37
C ASN A 191 0.15 -14.39 8.41
N PHE A 192 1.46 -14.24 8.36
CA PHE A 192 2.42 -15.33 8.46
C PHE A 192 3.19 -15.37 9.79
N MET A 193 2.68 -14.71 10.84
CA MET A 193 3.26 -14.80 12.18
C MET A 193 3.13 -16.21 12.80
N GLY A 194 2.21 -17.03 12.27
CA GLY A 194 1.81 -18.30 12.85
C GLY A 194 0.78 -18.15 13.98
N ALA A 195 0.02 -19.22 14.24
CA ALA A 195 -1.07 -19.22 15.21
C ALA A 195 -0.62 -18.87 16.63
N ASN A 196 0.53 -19.39 17.07
CA ASN A 196 1.06 -19.15 18.41
C ASN A 196 1.42 -17.68 18.64
N ALA A 197 2.11 -17.04 17.70
CA ALA A 197 2.48 -15.63 17.81
C ALA A 197 1.25 -14.72 17.73
N THR A 198 0.27 -15.09 16.90
CA THR A 198 -1.01 -14.37 16.78
C THR A 198 -1.82 -14.43 18.08
N ALA A 199 -1.86 -15.59 18.75
CA ALA A 199 -2.63 -15.79 19.98
C ALA A 199 -2.14 -14.93 21.17
N VAL A 200 -0.85 -14.59 21.21
CA VAL A 200 -0.23 -13.81 22.30
C VAL A 200 -0.07 -12.32 21.99
N LEU A 201 -0.68 -11.81 20.91
CA LEU A 201 -0.55 -10.41 20.51
C LEU A 201 -1.00 -9.43 21.62
N SER A 202 -2.08 -9.75 22.32
CA SER A 202 -2.59 -8.87 23.38
C SER A 202 -1.61 -8.75 24.56
N GLU A 203 -1.00 -9.86 24.97
CA GLU A 203 0.04 -9.86 26.01
C GLU A 203 1.27 -9.06 25.53
N ARG A 204 1.70 -9.31 24.29
CA ARG A 204 2.87 -8.66 23.70
C ARG A 204 2.71 -7.14 23.56
N PHE A 205 1.52 -6.67 23.18
CA PHE A 205 1.24 -5.24 23.03
C PHE A 205 0.88 -4.58 24.37
N GLY A 206 0.42 -5.35 25.35
CA GLY A 206 -0.05 -4.83 26.63
C GLY A 206 -1.40 -4.11 26.53
N LEU A 207 -2.22 -4.44 25.54
CA LEU A 207 -3.62 -4.01 25.38
C LEU A 207 -4.39 -5.02 24.53
N ALA A 208 -5.70 -4.85 24.35
CA ALA A 208 -6.49 -5.75 23.53
C ALA A 208 -6.06 -5.67 22.05
N VAL A 209 -5.65 -6.80 21.48
CA VAL A 209 -5.27 -6.91 20.06
C VAL A 209 -6.06 -7.99 19.37
N THR A 210 -6.60 -7.66 18.21
CA THR A 210 -7.20 -8.62 17.27
C THR A 210 -6.44 -8.56 15.95
N ALA A 211 -6.44 -9.64 15.19
CA ALA A 211 -5.84 -9.69 13.86
C ALA A 211 -6.79 -10.44 12.92
N ALA A 212 -6.99 -9.92 11.72
CA ALA A 212 -7.75 -10.57 10.67
C ALA A 212 -7.02 -10.46 9.34
N SER A 213 -7.03 -11.56 8.59
CA SER A 213 -6.37 -11.64 7.29
C SER A 213 -7.08 -12.63 6.38
N PRO A 214 -7.25 -12.30 5.08
CA PRO A 214 -7.68 -13.24 4.07
C PRO A 214 -6.84 -14.52 4.02
N VAL A 215 -5.55 -14.46 4.36
CA VAL A 215 -4.67 -15.64 4.44
C VAL A 215 -3.98 -15.66 5.80
N THR A 216 -3.99 -16.81 6.45
CA THR A 216 -3.23 -17.08 7.67
C THR A 216 -2.33 -18.29 7.50
N GLY A 217 -1.16 -18.27 8.11
CA GLY A 217 -0.23 -19.38 8.09
C GLY A 217 1.11 -19.03 8.71
N GLU A 218 2.14 -19.74 8.26
CA GLU A 218 3.54 -19.52 8.62
C GLU A 218 4.45 -19.85 7.44
N PHE A 219 5.68 -19.33 7.47
CA PHE A 219 6.70 -19.67 6.49
C PHE A 219 8.06 -19.87 7.14
N THR A 220 8.91 -20.64 6.47
CA THR A 220 10.34 -20.73 6.71
C THR A 220 11.08 -20.42 5.42
N PHE A 221 12.12 -19.58 5.51
CA PHE A 221 13.01 -19.31 4.39
C PHE A 221 14.41 -19.84 4.70
N THR A 222 14.92 -20.71 3.83
CA THR A 222 16.29 -21.21 3.89
C THR A 222 17.09 -20.51 2.78
N ALA A 223 17.99 -19.60 3.15
CA ALA A 223 18.81 -18.86 2.19
C ALA A 223 19.77 -19.78 1.42
N GLY A 224 19.89 -19.56 0.11
CA GLY A 224 20.89 -20.20 -0.75
C GLY A 224 22.18 -19.38 -0.87
N GLU A 225 23.16 -19.88 -1.62
CA GLU A 225 24.37 -19.13 -1.94
C GLU A 225 24.08 -18.07 -3.01
N LEU A 226 24.18 -16.79 -2.62
CA LEU A 226 24.03 -15.65 -3.52
C LEU A 226 25.39 -14.99 -3.81
N ALA A 227 25.60 -14.58 -5.06
CA ALA A 227 26.68 -13.66 -5.40
C ALA A 227 26.47 -12.31 -4.69
N LYS A 228 27.58 -11.65 -4.33
CA LYS A 228 27.63 -10.44 -3.48
C LYS A 228 26.53 -9.41 -3.78
N GLU A 229 26.05 -8.81 -2.69
CA GLU A 229 25.10 -7.70 -2.66
C GLU A 229 25.44 -6.62 -3.68
N GLY A 230 24.46 -6.26 -4.52
CA GLY A 230 24.46 -4.94 -5.12
C GLY A 230 24.28 -3.89 -4.02
N PRO A 231 24.79 -2.65 -4.17
CA PRO A 231 24.62 -1.63 -3.16
C PRO A 231 23.13 -1.44 -2.85
N PRO A 232 22.74 -1.25 -1.57
CA PRO A 232 21.36 -0.91 -1.24
C PRO A 232 20.96 0.31 -2.07
N ALA A 233 19.82 0.23 -2.74
CA ALA A 233 19.25 1.38 -3.45
C ALA A 233 18.75 2.38 -2.40
N GLN A 234 19.63 3.25 -1.89
CA GLN A 234 19.23 4.30 -0.96
C GLN A 234 20.27 5.42 -0.92
N ARG A 235 19.99 6.51 -1.65
CA ARG A 235 20.32 7.86 -1.21
C ARG A 235 19.10 8.33 -0.43
N PHE A 236 19.08 8.10 0.88
CA PHE A 236 18.07 8.69 1.76
C PHE A 236 18.66 9.97 2.33
N ASP A 237 18.02 11.10 2.02
CA ASP A 237 18.28 12.36 2.70
C ASP A 237 17.10 12.63 3.64
N PRO A 238 17.26 12.42 4.95
CA PRO A 238 16.17 12.51 5.92
C PRO A 238 15.58 13.91 6.03
N GLU A 239 16.29 14.96 5.61
CA GLU A 239 15.88 16.35 5.84
C GLU A 239 15.30 17.03 4.59
N ALA A 240 15.29 16.35 3.45
CA ALA A 240 14.83 16.96 2.21
C ALA A 240 13.30 16.91 2.09
N ASP A 241 12.66 18.08 1.96
CA ASP A 241 11.27 18.19 1.50
C ASP A 241 11.21 17.79 0.02
N ARG A 242 10.46 16.74 -0.27
CA ARG A 242 10.35 16.10 -1.60
C ARG A 242 9.09 16.50 -2.36
N SER A 243 8.40 17.54 -1.90
CA SER A 243 7.16 18.04 -2.54
C SER A 243 6.05 16.98 -2.64
N ALA A 244 6.07 15.98 -1.76
CA ALA A 244 4.95 15.07 -1.58
C ALA A 244 3.76 15.84 -0.99
N SER A 245 2.54 15.52 -1.40
CA SER A 245 1.37 16.29 -1.00
C SER A 245 1.03 16.08 0.47
N ALA A 246 0.65 17.16 1.15
CA ALA A 246 0.04 17.10 2.48
C ALA A 246 -1.37 16.49 2.47
N ALA A 247 -2.02 16.49 1.30
CA ALA A 247 -3.34 15.93 1.09
C ALA A 247 -3.31 14.39 1.02
N PHE A 248 -4.44 13.79 0.65
CA PHE A 248 -4.53 12.35 0.32
C PHE A 248 -4.17 11.40 1.48
N GLY A 249 -4.36 11.84 2.73
CA GLY A 249 -4.21 10.99 3.91
C GLY A 249 -2.97 11.26 4.74
N ARG A 250 -1.95 11.96 4.23
CA ARG A 250 -0.74 12.26 5.03
C ARG A 250 -1.05 13.12 6.26
N PHE A 251 -1.91 14.14 6.12
CA PHE A 251 -2.39 14.99 7.23
C PHE A 251 -3.77 14.57 7.78
N GLY A 252 -4.21 13.36 7.43
CA GLY A 252 -5.46 12.79 7.91
C GLY A 252 -6.66 13.07 7.00
N LEU A 253 -7.53 12.07 6.86
CA LEU A 253 -8.82 12.16 6.17
C LEU A 253 -9.93 11.62 7.06
N ASP A 254 -11.00 12.38 7.19
CA ASP A 254 -12.22 12.04 7.94
C ASP A 254 -13.42 11.75 7.02
N GLY A 255 -13.15 11.58 5.73
CA GLY A 255 -14.12 11.24 4.70
C GLY A 255 -13.47 10.57 3.48
N PRO A 256 -14.28 9.98 2.59
CA PRO A 256 -13.77 9.30 1.41
C PRO A 256 -13.25 10.29 0.38
N LEU A 257 -12.29 9.85 -0.44
CA LEU A 257 -11.89 10.59 -1.62
C LEU A 257 -12.78 10.26 -2.82
N SER A 258 -12.77 11.15 -3.80
CA SER A 258 -13.49 10.94 -5.06
C SER A 258 -12.67 11.47 -6.24
N VAL A 259 -12.99 11.00 -7.44
CA VAL A 259 -12.41 11.52 -8.68
C VAL A 259 -13.47 12.35 -9.40
N PRO A 260 -13.11 13.52 -9.99
CA PRO A 260 -14.08 14.36 -10.67
C PRO A 260 -14.83 13.61 -11.79
N ALA A 261 -16.16 13.56 -11.72
CA ALA A 261 -16.98 12.82 -12.69
C ALA A 261 -16.79 13.32 -14.14
N GLY A 262 -16.52 14.62 -14.31
CA GLY A 262 -16.22 15.21 -15.63
C GLY A 262 -14.94 14.62 -16.25
N LEU A 263 -13.90 14.38 -15.45
CA LEU A 263 -12.67 13.74 -15.90
C LEU A 263 -12.97 12.30 -16.35
N VAL A 264 -13.66 11.53 -15.52
CA VAL A 264 -14.00 10.13 -15.84
C VAL A 264 -14.80 10.03 -17.14
N ASN A 265 -15.83 10.87 -17.30
CA ASN A 265 -16.66 10.91 -18.51
C ASN A 265 -15.84 11.28 -19.76
N ALA A 266 -14.96 12.26 -19.65
CA ALA A 266 -14.11 12.69 -20.77
C ALA A 266 -13.13 11.59 -21.20
N LEU A 267 -12.54 10.86 -20.25
CA LEU A 267 -11.65 9.75 -20.53
C LEU A 267 -12.39 8.57 -21.16
N ALA A 268 -13.52 8.15 -20.56
CA ALA A 268 -14.31 7.03 -21.04
C ALA A 268 -14.84 7.27 -22.46
N ALA A 269 -15.23 8.50 -22.81
CA ALA A 269 -15.68 8.84 -24.17
C ALA A 269 -14.60 8.64 -25.25
N GLY A 270 -13.32 8.68 -24.88
CA GLY A 270 -12.19 8.45 -25.78
C GLY A 270 -11.74 6.99 -25.92
N ILE A 271 -12.32 6.07 -25.13
CA ILE A 271 -11.93 4.66 -25.08
C ILE A 271 -12.96 3.83 -25.85
N LYS A 272 -12.52 3.06 -26.85
CA LYS A 272 -13.42 2.19 -27.63
C LYS A 272 -13.66 0.86 -26.89
N ALA A 273 -14.78 0.22 -27.22
CA ALA A 273 -15.09 -1.10 -26.71
C ALA A 273 -13.96 -2.11 -27.03
N GLY A 274 -13.47 -2.80 -26.01
CA GLY A 274 -12.39 -3.78 -26.11
C GLY A 274 -10.96 -3.20 -26.02
N GLU A 275 -10.80 -1.87 -26.01
CA GLU A 275 -9.52 -1.25 -25.67
C GLU A 275 -9.27 -1.37 -24.17
N ARG A 276 -8.03 -1.70 -23.81
CA ARG A 276 -7.60 -1.89 -22.42
C ARG A 276 -6.88 -0.68 -21.90
N VAL A 277 -7.15 -0.37 -20.64
CA VAL A 277 -6.60 0.79 -19.95
C VAL A 277 -5.74 0.35 -18.78
N LEU A 278 -4.60 1.01 -18.61
CA LEU A 278 -3.81 0.94 -17.39
C LEU A 278 -3.83 2.30 -16.68
N VAL A 279 -4.24 2.33 -15.43
CA VAL A 279 -4.11 3.50 -14.56
C VAL A 279 -2.96 3.26 -13.59
N LEU A 280 -1.92 4.09 -13.67
CA LEU A 280 -0.72 4.01 -12.87
C LEU A 280 -0.72 5.07 -11.77
N GLY A 281 -0.41 4.67 -10.54
CA GLY A 281 0.04 5.58 -9.47
C GLY A 281 1.56 5.70 -9.43
N THR A 282 2.08 6.64 -8.65
CA THR A 282 3.53 6.82 -8.45
C THR A 282 3.92 6.67 -6.98
N GLY A 283 4.75 5.67 -6.65
CA GLY A 283 5.21 5.43 -5.28
C GLY A 283 4.03 5.20 -4.33
N GLU A 284 3.98 5.97 -3.25
CA GLU A 284 2.89 5.96 -2.26
C GLU A 284 1.54 6.44 -2.83
N PHE A 285 1.56 7.24 -3.92
CA PHE A 285 0.38 7.85 -4.53
C PHE A 285 -0.40 6.88 -5.42
N MET A 286 -0.98 5.84 -4.82
CA MET A 286 -1.66 4.74 -5.53
C MET A 286 -3.18 4.69 -5.32
N HIS A 287 -3.73 5.35 -4.30
CA HIS A 287 -5.19 5.32 -4.10
C HIS A 287 -5.95 6.12 -5.17
N ALA A 288 -5.38 7.24 -5.63
CA ALA A 288 -5.97 8.04 -6.70
C ALA A 288 -6.10 7.25 -8.01
N SER A 289 -5.10 6.43 -8.36
CA SER A 289 -5.17 5.55 -9.53
C SER A 289 -6.21 4.46 -9.36
N TYR A 290 -6.38 3.91 -8.14
CA TYR A 290 -7.48 3.00 -7.83
C TYR A 290 -8.85 3.66 -8.03
N LEU A 291 -9.08 4.87 -7.51
CA LEU A 291 -10.37 5.56 -7.64
C LEU A 291 -10.70 5.87 -9.11
N LEU A 292 -9.72 6.36 -9.88
CA LEU A 292 -9.92 6.63 -11.31
C LEU A 292 -10.20 5.33 -12.07
N GLY A 293 -9.42 4.28 -11.80
CA GLY A 293 -9.65 2.96 -12.37
C GLY A 293 -11.02 2.41 -12.03
N ALA A 294 -11.45 2.48 -10.77
CA ALA A 294 -12.76 2.01 -10.33
C ALA A 294 -13.92 2.78 -10.99
N ALA A 295 -13.77 4.09 -11.16
CA ALA A 295 -14.77 4.90 -11.85
C ALA A 295 -14.87 4.57 -13.34
N LEU A 296 -13.75 4.30 -14.02
CA LEU A 296 -13.71 3.83 -15.41
C LEU A 296 -14.31 2.42 -15.54
N GLU A 297 -13.97 1.50 -14.63
CA GLU A 297 -14.53 0.14 -14.58
C GLU A 297 -16.06 0.19 -14.46
N HIS A 298 -16.60 1.12 -13.66
CA HIS A 298 -18.05 1.33 -13.53
C HIS A 298 -18.73 1.81 -14.82
N GLN A 299 -17.99 2.47 -15.72
CA GLN A 299 -18.47 2.83 -17.06
C GLN A 299 -18.27 1.72 -18.10
N GLY A 300 -17.82 0.54 -17.68
CA GLY A 300 -17.61 -0.62 -18.54
C GLY A 300 -16.26 -0.66 -19.26
N VAL A 301 -15.30 0.18 -18.86
CA VAL A 301 -13.93 0.15 -19.40
C VAL A 301 -13.18 -1.07 -18.86
N ASP A 302 -12.46 -1.80 -19.73
CA ASP A 302 -11.54 -2.85 -19.28
C ASP A 302 -10.24 -2.23 -18.77
N VAL A 303 -10.17 -2.08 -17.45
CA VAL A 303 -9.11 -1.31 -16.79
C VAL A 303 -8.39 -2.14 -15.74
N ALA A 304 -7.06 -1.98 -15.72
CA ALA A 304 -6.19 -2.45 -14.65
C ALA A 304 -5.54 -1.25 -13.94
N VAL A 305 -5.24 -1.42 -12.65
CA VAL A 305 -4.55 -0.45 -11.82
C VAL A 305 -3.23 -1.03 -11.33
N GLN A 306 -2.18 -0.20 -11.34
CA GLN A 306 -0.91 -0.51 -10.70
C GLN A 306 -0.26 0.78 -10.15
N SER A 307 0.84 0.67 -9.42
CA SER A 307 1.70 1.80 -9.02
C SER A 307 3.17 1.45 -9.20
N THR A 308 4.00 2.47 -9.38
CA THR A 308 5.46 2.32 -9.36
C THR A 308 5.96 2.00 -7.95
N THR A 309 7.17 1.46 -7.82
CA THR A 309 7.78 1.11 -6.53
C THR A 309 9.27 1.38 -6.54
N ARG A 310 9.86 1.65 -5.38
CA ARG A 310 11.31 1.75 -5.20
C ARG A 310 12.00 0.41 -4.89
N SER A 311 11.23 -0.67 -4.74
CA SER A 311 11.77 -1.97 -4.32
C SER A 311 12.40 -2.72 -5.50
N PRO A 312 13.71 -3.02 -5.50
CA PRO A 312 14.32 -3.82 -6.54
C PRO A 312 13.95 -5.30 -6.37
N ILE A 313 13.15 -5.82 -7.30
CA ILE A 313 12.73 -7.22 -7.39
C ILE A 313 13.40 -7.87 -8.60
N LEU A 314 13.88 -9.10 -8.42
CA LEU A 314 14.46 -9.89 -9.51
C LEU A 314 13.35 -10.36 -10.46
N LYS A 315 13.67 -10.39 -11.75
CA LYS A 315 12.79 -10.99 -12.78
C LYS A 315 12.79 -12.51 -12.65
N TRP A 316 11.96 -13.02 -11.74
CA TRP A 316 11.79 -14.43 -11.46
C TRP A 316 10.40 -14.70 -10.85
N GLY A 317 9.86 -15.90 -11.09
CA GLY A 317 8.58 -16.34 -10.53
C GLY A 317 7.42 -15.48 -11.04
N ALA A 318 6.72 -14.82 -10.13
CA ALA A 318 5.59 -13.94 -10.44
C ALA A 318 5.98 -12.60 -11.09
N VAL A 319 7.29 -12.34 -11.31
CA VAL A 319 7.78 -11.15 -12.02
C VAL A 319 8.29 -11.54 -13.40
N SER A 320 7.51 -11.20 -14.43
CA SER A 320 7.77 -11.50 -15.84
C SER A 320 8.49 -10.37 -16.59
N SER A 321 8.30 -9.13 -16.16
CA SER A 321 8.97 -7.95 -16.69
C SER A 321 9.33 -6.98 -15.56
N ALA A 322 10.38 -6.19 -15.77
CA ALA A 322 10.81 -5.13 -14.89
C ALA A 322 11.31 -3.97 -15.76
N LEU A 323 10.77 -2.78 -15.53
CA LEU A 323 11.22 -1.53 -16.15
C LEU A 323 11.73 -0.62 -15.05
N ALA A 324 12.86 0.03 -15.29
CA ALA A 324 13.50 0.94 -14.35
C ALA A 324 13.47 2.37 -14.92
N PHE A 325 13.18 3.34 -14.06
CA PHE A 325 13.11 4.76 -14.42
C PHE A 325 13.49 5.63 -13.21
N LEU A 326 13.66 6.92 -13.47
CA LEU A 326 14.01 7.89 -12.45
C LEU A 326 12.84 8.15 -11.51
N ASP A 327 13.15 8.45 -10.26
CA ASP A 327 12.17 8.83 -9.26
C ASP A 327 11.62 10.24 -9.50
N ASN A 328 10.29 10.37 -9.45
CA ASN A 328 9.60 11.65 -9.58
C ASN A 328 9.55 12.46 -8.27
N TYR A 329 9.94 11.88 -7.13
CA TYR A 329 10.07 12.57 -5.84
C TYR A 329 11.47 13.16 -5.61
N GLY A 330 12.41 12.97 -6.54
CA GLY A 330 13.74 13.58 -6.51
C GLY A 330 14.70 12.97 -5.48
N GLU A 331 14.44 11.77 -4.96
CA GLU A 331 15.38 11.05 -4.06
C GLU A 331 16.64 10.57 -4.79
N GLY A 332 16.63 10.54 -6.14
CA GLY A 332 17.71 9.96 -6.94
C GLY A 332 17.79 8.43 -6.78
N VAL A 333 16.69 7.81 -6.38
CA VAL A 333 16.54 6.36 -6.27
C VAL A 333 15.87 5.84 -7.54
N THR A 334 16.22 4.64 -7.98
CA THR A 334 15.57 4.01 -9.12
C THR A 334 14.17 3.53 -8.71
N ASN A 335 13.16 3.91 -9.50
CA ASN A 335 11.82 3.36 -9.40
C ASN A 335 11.61 2.28 -10.48
N PHE A 336 10.66 1.40 -10.21
CA PHE A 336 10.37 0.23 -11.01
C PHE A 336 8.87 0.08 -11.29
N LEU A 337 8.56 -0.51 -12.44
CA LEU A 337 7.25 -1.05 -12.77
C LEU A 337 7.43 -2.50 -13.22
N TYR A 338 6.60 -3.39 -12.67
CA TYR A 338 6.70 -4.84 -12.88
C TYR A 338 5.48 -5.38 -13.61
N ASN A 339 5.65 -6.44 -14.38
CA ASN A 339 4.57 -7.15 -15.08
C ASN A 339 3.75 -6.30 -16.07
N VAL A 340 4.31 -5.17 -16.49
CA VAL A 340 3.80 -4.29 -17.54
C VAL A 340 4.90 -4.07 -18.57
N SER A 341 4.54 -4.08 -19.86
CA SER A 341 5.44 -3.74 -20.97
C SER A 341 4.82 -2.65 -21.86
N PRO A 342 5.62 -1.80 -22.52
CA PRO A 342 5.10 -0.83 -23.49
C PRO A 342 4.27 -1.51 -24.58
N GLY A 343 3.18 -0.87 -24.99
CA GLY A 343 2.26 -1.41 -25.99
C GLY A 343 1.32 -2.53 -25.49
N GLN A 344 1.36 -2.89 -24.20
CA GLN A 344 0.44 -3.87 -23.62
C GLN A 344 -0.99 -3.32 -23.45
N TYR A 345 -1.16 -2.00 -23.34
CA TYR A 345 -2.43 -1.32 -23.13
C TYR A 345 -2.59 -0.24 -24.20
N GLU A 346 -3.82 -0.06 -24.68
CA GLU A 346 -4.14 0.95 -25.70
C GLU A 346 -4.17 2.36 -25.09
N HIS A 347 -4.48 2.47 -23.79
CA HIS A 347 -4.43 3.72 -23.04
C HIS A 347 -3.68 3.54 -21.72
N VAL A 348 -2.79 4.47 -21.40
CA VAL A 348 -2.11 4.53 -20.10
C VAL A 348 -2.31 5.91 -19.49
N PHE A 349 -2.82 5.94 -18.26
CA PHE A 349 -3.04 7.15 -17.48
C PHE A 349 -2.15 7.12 -16.24
N ILE A 350 -1.32 8.13 -16.03
CA ILE A 350 -0.43 8.20 -14.87
C ILE A 350 -0.95 9.28 -13.91
N CYS A 351 -1.39 8.85 -12.74
CA CYS A 351 -1.81 9.70 -11.62
C CYS A 351 -0.58 10.02 -10.75
N HIS A 352 -0.27 11.30 -10.57
CA HIS A 352 0.85 11.74 -9.75
C HIS A 352 0.47 12.95 -8.88
N GLU A 353 1.15 13.11 -7.75
CA GLU A 353 0.96 14.24 -6.83
C GLU A 353 2.08 15.29 -6.92
N THR A 354 3.28 14.89 -7.34
CA THR A 354 4.42 15.80 -7.49
C THR A 354 4.21 16.72 -8.69
N ALA A 355 4.79 17.93 -8.65
CA ALA A 355 4.82 18.80 -9.82
C ALA A 355 5.40 18.07 -11.06
N PRO A 356 4.89 18.35 -12.27
CA PRO A 356 5.41 17.75 -13.50
C PRO A 356 6.91 17.95 -13.63
N ASN A 357 7.63 16.87 -13.95
CA ASN A 357 9.09 16.88 -13.98
C ASN A 357 9.63 15.89 -15.04
N PRO A 358 10.93 15.96 -15.39
CA PRO A 358 11.50 15.13 -16.45
C PRO A 358 11.33 13.61 -16.23
N ALA A 359 11.33 13.14 -14.98
CA ALA A 359 11.13 11.72 -14.70
C ALA A 359 9.71 11.25 -15.04
N LEU A 360 8.69 12.07 -14.75
CA LEU A 360 7.31 11.81 -15.15
C LEU A 360 7.13 11.82 -16.67
N HIS A 361 7.68 12.83 -17.37
CA HIS A 361 7.60 12.89 -18.83
C HIS A 361 8.32 11.71 -19.49
N GLN A 362 9.49 11.29 -18.98
CA GLN A 362 10.18 10.11 -19.47
C GLN A 362 9.34 8.83 -19.28
N LEU A 363 8.70 8.67 -18.11
CA LEU A 363 7.81 7.53 -17.87
C LEU A 363 6.60 7.57 -18.82
N ALA A 364 6.02 8.75 -19.05
CA ALA A 364 4.91 8.93 -19.98
C ALA A 364 5.31 8.59 -21.42
N GLU A 365 6.48 9.02 -21.88
CA GLU A 365 7.01 8.68 -23.21
C GLU A 365 7.16 7.16 -23.40
N VAL A 366 7.71 6.45 -22.40
CA VAL A 366 7.90 4.99 -22.44
C VAL A 366 6.57 4.25 -22.68
N PHE A 367 5.48 4.75 -22.11
CA PHE A 367 4.15 4.13 -22.19
C PHE A 367 3.21 4.80 -23.18
N SER A 368 3.62 5.88 -23.85
CA SER A 368 2.71 6.77 -24.59
C SER A 368 1.52 7.19 -23.72
N ALA A 369 1.78 7.49 -22.45
CA ALA A 369 0.78 7.76 -21.43
C ALA A 369 0.37 9.23 -21.37
N ARG A 370 -0.82 9.48 -20.83
CA ARG A 370 -1.30 10.81 -20.42
C ARG A 370 -1.03 11.01 -18.93
N LEU A 371 -0.57 12.19 -18.55
CA LEU A 371 -0.24 12.55 -17.17
C LEU A 371 -1.39 13.31 -16.52
N PHE A 372 -1.79 12.90 -15.33
CA PHE A 372 -2.82 13.55 -14.53
C PHE A 372 -2.23 13.98 -13.18
N HIS A 373 -2.04 15.29 -13.03
CA HIS A 373 -1.55 15.91 -11.80
C HIS A 373 -2.71 16.13 -10.84
N PHE A 374 -2.70 15.39 -9.73
CA PHE A 374 -3.64 15.56 -8.63
C PHE A 374 -3.12 16.64 -7.67
N ILE A 375 -3.50 17.89 -7.95
CA ILE A 375 -3.07 19.07 -7.18
C ILE A 375 -3.75 19.10 -5.80
N SER A 376 -5.01 18.68 -5.72
CA SER A 376 -5.76 18.50 -4.47
C SER A 376 -6.77 17.36 -4.61
N GLU A 377 -7.51 17.03 -3.54
CA GLU A 377 -8.51 15.97 -3.57
C GLU A 377 -9.68 16.24 -4.54
N THR A 378 -9.82 17.48 -5.03
CA THR A 378 -10.92 17.90 -5.92
C THR A 378 -10.46 18.51 -7.24
N HIS A 379 -9.16 18.68 -7.44
CA HIS A 379 -8.59 19.35 -8.61
C HIS A 379 -7.52 18.49 -9.27
N VAL A 380 -7.77 18.14 -10.55
CA VAL A 380 -6.90 17.29 -11.35
C VAL A 380 -6.69 17.95 -12.71
N GLU A 381 -5.43 18.05 -13.14
CA GLU A 381 -5.05 18.62 -14.43
C GLU A 381 -4.36 17.57 -15.30
N GLU A 382 -4.63 17.59 -16.60
CA GLU A 382 -3.84 16.85 -17.58
C GLU A 382 -2.67 17.72 -18.03
N VAL A 383 -1.44 17.17 -17.98
CA VAL A 383 -0.18 17.93 -18.16
C VAL A 383 0.72 17.37 -19.24
#